data_AF-A0A5J4QVB9-F1
#
_entry.id   AF-A0A5J4QVB9-F1
#
_cell.length_a   1.000
_cell.length_b   1.000
_cell.length_c   1.000
_cell.angle_alpha   90.00
_cell.angle_beta   90.00
_cell.angle_gamma   90.00
#
_symmetry.space_group_name_H-M   'P 1'
#
loop_
_entity.id
_entity.type
_entity.pdbx_description
1 polymer ?
#
loop_
_entity_poly.entity_id
_entity_poly.type
_entity_poly.pdbx_seq_one_letter_code
_entity_poly.pdbx_strand_id
1 'polypeptide(L)' 'MKSNYKNIKELTVDFSPYISAGAFARICGINEGQMRHYVSGIRNPSQITIDKINEKIRIFAEELAKVQITGA' A
#
# COMPACT_ATOMS: atom_id res chain seq x y z
N MET A 1 6.86 12.25 -0.03
CA MET A 1 7.22 10.92 -0.54
C MET A 1 8.69 10.62 -0.33
N LYS A 2 8.96 9.72 0.60
CA LYS A 2 10.28 9.13 0.80
C LYS A 2 10.42 7.88 -0.09
N SER A 3 11.66 7.49 -0.41
CA SER A 3 11.92 6.24 -1.16
C SER A 3 11.93 5.00 -0.26
N ASN A 4 12.11 5.18 1.05
CA ASN A 4 12.17 4.08 2.03
C ASN A 4 11.36 4.45 3.27
N TYR A 5 10.59 3.50 3.78
CA TYR A 5 9.76 3.65 4.97
C TYR A 5 10.14 2.58 5.99
N LYS A 6 10.12 2.92 7.28
CA LYS A 6 10.52 1.99 8.35
C LYS A 6 9.46 0.90 8.59
N ASN A 7 8.19 1.22 8.33
CA ASN A 7 7.07 0.30 8.52
C ASN A 7 5.83 0.78 7.72
N ILE A 8 4.79 -0.06 7.72
CA ILE A 8 3.54 0.21 7.01
C ILE A 8 2.80 1.44 7.54
N LYS A 9 2.90 1.73 8.85
CA LYS A 9 2.30 2.94 9.44
C LYS A 9 2.89 4.21 8.84
N GLU A 10 4.22 4.31 8.78
CA GLU A 10 4.87 5.50 8.20
C GLU A 10 4.49 5.68 6.73
N LEU A 11 4.52 4.60 5.94
CA LEU A 11 4.12 4.60 4.54
C LEU A 11 2.67 5.07 4.35
N THR A 12 1.73 4.47 5.09
CA THR A 12 0.30 4.76 4.92
C THR A 12 -0.11 6.15 5.41
N VAL A 13 0.62 6.73 6.37
CA VAL A 13 0.45 8.14 6.74
C VAL A 13 0.85 9.07 5.60
N ASP A 14 2.01 8.86 4.96
CA ASP A 14 2.47 9.70 3.83
C ASP A 14 1.54 9.57 2.61
N PHE A 15 0.95 8.38 2.40
CA PHE A 15 0.03 8.11 1.29
C PHE A 15 -1.44 8.45 1.56
N SER A 16 -1.81 8.77 2.80
CA SER A 16 -3.20 9.01 3.19
C SER A 16 -3.97 10.07 2.37
N PRO A 17 -3.35 11.12 1.79
CA PRO A 17 -4.06 12.06 0.93
C PRO A 17 -4.51 11.45 -0.41
N TYR A 18 -3.87 10.38 -0.85
CA TYR A 18 -4.09 9.76 -2.16
C TYR A 18 -4.92 8.48 -2.06
N ILE A 19 -4.72 7.71 -0.97
CA ILE A 19 -5.34 6.41 -0.81
C ILE A 19 -5.62 6.06 0.64
N SER A 20 -6.80 5.50 0.90
CA SER A 20 -7.18 5.03 2.24
C SER A 20 -6.48 3.70 2.58
N ALA A 21 -6.33 3.42 3.88
CA ALA A 21 -5.78 2.15 4.36
C ALA A 21 -6.53 0.92 3.82
N GLY A 22 -7.85 1.01 3.63
CA GLY A 22 -8.66 -0.08 3.05
C GLY A 22 -8.41 -0.25 1.55
N ALA A 23 -8.29 0.84 0.79
CA ALA A 23 -7.89 0.76 -0.62
C ALA A 23 -6.46 0.21 -0.77
N PHE A 24 -5.54 0.61 0.12
CA PHE A 24 -4.18 0.09 0.16
C PHE A 24 -4.13 -1.42 0.48
N ALA A 25 -4.98 -1.91 1.40
CA ALA A 25 -5.13 -3.34 1.68
C ALA A 25 -5.53 -4.13 0.42
N ARG A 26 -6.51 -3.62 -0.33
CA ARG A 26 -6.99 -4.22 -1.58
C ARG A 26 -5.90 -4.28 -2.65
N ILE A 27 -5.20 -3.17 -2.87
CA ILE A 27 -4.06 -3.11 -3.81
C ILE A 27 -3.00 -4.15 -3.45
N CYS A 28 -2.62 -4.22 -2.18
CA CYS A 28 -1.58 -5.12 -1.71
C CYS A 28 -2.04 -6.59 -1.61
N GLY A 29 -3.33 -6.89 -1.83
CA GLY A 29 -3.91 -8.22 -1.61
C GLY A 29 -3.72 -8.71 -0.18
N ILE A 30 -3.87 -7.81 0.79
CA ILE A 30 -3.77 -8.07 2.23
C ILE A 30 -5.16 -8.00 2.84
N ASN A 31 -5.48 -8.91 3.76
CA ASN A 31 -6.72 -8.85 4.52
C ASN A 31 -6.83 -7.50 5.26
N GLU A 32 -7.98 -6.81 5.14
CA GLU A 32 -8.15 -5.47 5.71
C GLU A 32 -7.95 -5.42 7.23
N GLY A 33 -8.33 -6.47 7.96
CA GLY A 33 -8.09 -6.57 9.40
C GLY A 33 -6.59 -6.59 9.73
N GLN A 34 -5.81 -7.38 8.98
CA GLN A 34 -4.35 -7.38 9.12
C GLN A 34 -3.75 -6.02 8.76
N MET A 35 -4.21 -5.39 7.67
CA MET A 35 -3.74 -4.06 7.29
C MET A 35 -4.04 -3.03 8.39
N ARG A 36 -5.22 -3.05 9.02
CA ARG A 36 -5.53 -2.17 10.17
C ARG A 36 -4.57 -2.37 11.33
N HIS A 37 -4.18 -3.61 11.65
CA HIS A 37 -3.17 -3.87 12.68
C HIS A 37 -1.78 -3.34 12.29
N TYR A 38 -1.40 -3.42 11.01
CA TYR A 38 -0.13 -2.89 10.51
C TYR A 38 -0.09 -1.36 10.52
N VAL A 39 -1.16 -0.71 10.07
CA VAL A 39 -1.31 0.75 10.03
C VAL A 39 -1.34 1.35 11.43
N SER A 40 -1.99 0.69 12.40
CA SER A 40 -1.97 1.13 13.79
C SER A 40 -0.61 0.93 14.47
N GLY A 41 0.25 0.06 13.93
CA GLY A 41 1.53 -0.32 14.51
C GLY A 41 1.41 -1.36 15.63
N ILE A 42 0.21 -1.94 15.83
CA ILE A 42 -0.04 -2.99 16.83
C ILE A 42 0.70 -4.27 16.46
N ARG A 43 0.80 -4.57 15.15
CA ARG A 43 1.49 -5.74 14.62
C ARG A 43 2.42 -5.33 13.50
N ASN A 44 3.57 -6.00 13.42
CA ASN A 44 4.46 -5.87 12.26
C ASN A 44 4.25 -7.05 11.29
N PRO A 45 4.22 -6.80 9.98
CA PRO A 45 4.19 -7.86 8.98
C PRO A 45 5.49 -8.69 9.00
N SER A 46 5.42 -9.95 8.57
CA SER A 46 6.62 -10.75 8.29
C SER A 46 7.35 -10.23 7.06
N GLN A 47 8.63 -10.61 6.90
CA GLN A 47 9.41 -10.22 5.71
C GLN A 47 8.73 -10.63 4.40
N ILE A 48 8.20 -11.87 4.32
CA ILE A 48 7.43 -12.36 3.15
C ILE A 48 6.23 -11.45 2.85
N THR A 49 5.56 -10.95 3.90
CA THR A 49 4.42 -10.04 3.73
C THR A 49 4.88 -8.66 3.25
N ILE A 50 6.01 -8.16 3.75
CA ILE A 50 6.62 -6.91 3.29
C ILE A 50 7.00 -7.01 1.81
N ASP A 51 7.64 -8.11 1.41
CA ASP A 51 8.06 -8.34 0.02
C ASP A 51 6.86 -8.34 -0.92
N LYS A 52 5.77 -9.05 -0.53
CA LYS A 52 4.50 -9.03 -1.27
C LYS A 52 3.90 -7.63 -1.38
N ILE A 53 3.90 -6.85 -0.29
CA ILE A 53 3.39 -5.47 -0.28
C ILE A 53 4.21 -4.62 -1.26
N ASN A 54 5.54 -4.67 -1.18
CA ASN A 54 6.43 -3.92 -2.07
C ASN A 54 6.20 -4.28 -3.55
N GLU A 55 6.10 -5.58 -3.86
CA GLU A 55 5.81 -6.06 -5.20
C GLU A 55 4.47 -5.50 -5.72
N LYS A 56 3.40 -5.60 -4.92
CA LYS A 56 2.07 -5.14 -5.31
C LYS A 56 1.99 -3.62 -5.48
N ILE A 57 2.69 -2.84 -4.66
CA ILE A 57 2.79 -1.38 -4.84
C ILE A 57 3.44 -1.07 -6.20
N ARG A 58 4.54 -1.75 -6.54
CA ARG A 58 5.23 -1.54 -7.82
C ARG A 58 4.32 -1.87 -9.00
N ILE A 59 3.66 -3.03 -8.96
CA ILE A 59 2.72 -3.45 -10.01
C ILE A 59 1.60 -2.43 -10.17
N PHE A 60 0.99 -1.99 -9.07
CA PHE A 60 -0.07 -0.99 -9.12
C PHE A 60 0.40 0.34 -9.71
N ALA A 61 1.61 0.79 -9.38
CA ALA A 61 2.17 2.01 -9.95
C ALA A 61 2.36 1.89 -11.48
N GLU A 62 2.85 0.74 -11.96
CA GLU A 62 3.01 0.46 -13.39
C GLU A 62 1.66 0.38 -14.12
N GLU A 63 0.63 -0.21 -13.50
CA GLU A 63 -0.74 -0.26 -14.03
C GLU A 63 -1.37 1.14 -14.07
N LEU A 64 -1.27 1.90 -12.98
CA LEU A 64 -1.81 3.25 -12.87
C LEU A 64 -1.18 4.19 -13.90
N ALA A 65 0.13 4.07 -14.15
CA ALA A 65 0.84 4.87 -15.16
C ALA A 65 0.36 4.62 -16.60
N LYS A 66 -0.28 3.47 -16.88
CA LYS A 66 -0.82 3.13 -18.20
C LYS A 66 -2.26 3.62 -18.40
N VAL A 67 -2.93 4.11 -17.35
CA VAL A 67 -4.32 4.54 -17.44
C VAL A 67 -4.43 5.80 -18.29
N GLN A 68 -5.35 5.76 -19.27
CA GLN A 68 -5.69 6.90 -20.11
C GLN A 68 -7.22 7.00 -20.21
N ILE A 69 -7.75 8.21 -20.10
CA ILE A 69 -9.16 8.50 -20.38
C ILE A 69 -9.23 8.95 -21.84
N THR A 70 -9.80 8.12 -22.71
CA THR A 70 -9.82 8.34 -24.17
C THR A 70 -11.14 8.92 -24.69
N GLY A 71 -12.09 9.21 -23.81
CA GLY A 71 -13.39 9.77 -24.17
C GLY A 71 -13.79 10.95 -23.28
N ALA A 72 -14.49 11.90 -23.89
CA ALA A 72 -15.36 12.90 -23.27
C ALA A 72 -16.63 13.01 -24.14
#